data_AF-A0A1U9YUM6-F1
#
_entry.id   AF-A0A1U9YUM6-F1
#
_cell.length_a   1.000
_cell.length_b   1.000
_cell.length_c   1.000
_cell.angle_alpha   90.00
_cell.angle_beta   90.00
_cell.angle_gamma   90.00
#
_symmetry.space_group_name_H-M   'P 1'
#
loop_
_entity.id
_entity.type
_entity.pdbx_description
1 polymer ?
#
loop_
_entity_poly.entity_id
_entity_poly.type
_entity_poly.pdbx_seq_one_letter_code
_entity_poly.pdbx_strand_id
1 'polypeptide(L)'
;MYKRRFSVFEIIVFALLIIGLLFSLKDFWLPILVFGVLIALYKFPPNTWKLPNFSAKSKSKGPRRKNAKFRVIEGSKPDDDVPKYH
;
A
#
# COMPACT_ATOMS: atom_id res chain seq x y z
N MET A 1 -15.68 48.55 33.50
CA MET A 1 -15.53 47.53 32.42
C MET A 1 -15.43 48.28 31.09
N TYR A 2 -14.22 48.62 30.63
CA TYR A 2 -14.05 49.44 29.42
C TYR A 2 -14.30 48.58 28.18
N LYS A 3 -15.40 48.84 27.46
CA LYS A 3 -15.62 48.28 26.12
C LYS A 3 -14.73 49.06 25.15
N ARG A 4 -13.54 48.52 24.86
CA ARG A 4 -12.66 49.04 23.81
C ARG A 4 -13.39 48.88 22.47
N ARG A 5 -13.59 49.99 21.74
CA ARG A 5 -14.10 49.95 20.38
C ARG A 5 -12.91 49.95 19.43
N PHE A 6 -12.79 48.88 18.66
CA PHE A 6 -11.74 48.79 17.64
C PHE A 6 -12.03 49.78 16.51
N SER A 7 -10.99 50.48 16.07
CA SER A 7 -11.10 51.34 14.90
C SER A 7 -11.24 50.49 13.64
N VAL A 8 -11.95 50.99 12.63
CA VAL A 8 -12.08 50.31 11.32
C VAL A 8 -10.70 50.00 10.75
N PHE A 9 -9.73 50.91 10.94
CA PHE A 9 -8.34 50.71 10.54
C PHE A 9 -7.69 49.52 11.25
N GLU A 10 -7.85 49.39 12.58
CA GLU A 10 -7.31 48.24 13.33
C GLU A 10 -7.89 46.93 12.80
N ILE A 11 -9.20 46.87 12.52
CA ILE A 11 -9.86 45.68 11.99
C ILE A 11 -9.28 45.30 10.62
N ILE A 12 -9.10 46.29 9.74
CA ILE A 12 -8.52 46.06 8.40
C ILE A 12 -7.10 45.52 8.52
N VAL A 13 -6.25 46.14 9.33
CA VAL A 13 -4.86 45.68 9.53
C VAL A 13 -4.81 44.26 10.10
N PHE A 14 -5.62 43.97 11.11
CA PHE A 14 -5.69 42.62 11.68
C PHE A 14 -6.21 41.59 10.67
N ALA A 15 -7.22 41.93 9.87
CA ALA A 15 -7.74 41.04 8.84
C ALA A 15 -6.67 40.71 7.79
N LEU A 16 -5.94 41.72 7.29
CA LEU A 16 -4.85 41.50 6.34
C LEU A 16 -3.72 40.67 6.94
N LEU A 17 -3.38 40.90 8.21
CA LEU A 17 -2.33 40.15 8.91
C LEU A 17 -2.73 38.67 9.03
N ILE A 18 -3.96 38.37 9.43
CA ILE A 18 -4.48 37.01 9.53
C ILE A 18 -4.49 36.34 8.15
N ILE A 19 -4.98 37.02 7.12
CA ILE A 19 -5.02 36.49 5.75
C ILE A 19 -3.60 36.23 5.23
N GLY A 20 -2.67 37.14 5.43
CA GLY A 20 -1.27 36.99 5.02
C GLY A 20 -0.57 35.84 5.75
N LEU A 21 -0.87 35.66 7.04
CA LEU A 21 -0.35 34.54 7.83
C LEU A 21 -0.91 33.21 7.31
N LEU A 22 -2.22 33.13 7.07
CA LEU A 22 -2.88 31.94 6.50
C LEU A 22 -2.33 31.59 5.12
N PHE A 23 -2.02 32.60 4.29
CA PHE A 23 -1.41 32.38 2.98
C PHE A 23 0.03 31.89 3.08
N SER A 24 0.81 32.40 4.04
CA SER A 24 2.18 31.94 4.30
C SER A 24 2.22 30.52 4.85
N LEU A 25 1.17 30.11 5.58
CA LEU A 25 1.03 28.77 6.14
C LEU A 25 0.52 27.75 5.13
N LYS A 26 0.32 28.11 3.85
CA LYS A 26 -0.19 27.19 2.82
C LYS A 26 0.63 25.93 2.69
N ASP A 27 1.95 26.00 2.89
CA ASP A 27 2.86 24.84 2.82
C ASP A 27 2.84 23.97 4.07
N PHE A 28 2.21 24.42 5.16
CA PHE A 28 2.08 23.66 6.41
C PHE A 28 0.91 22.67 6.38
N TRP A 29 0.20 22.55 5.26
CA TRP A 29 -0.82 21.52 5.09
C TRP A 29 -0.24 20.11 5.29
N LEU A 30 0.99 19.86 4.84
CA LEU A 30 1.65 18.55 4.96
C LEU A 30 1.93 18.19 6.42
N PRO A 31 2.62 19.01 7.25
CA PRO A 31 2.81 18.69 8.66
C PRO A 31 1.49 18.59 9.43
N ILE A 32 0.50 19.44 9.14
CA ILE A 32 -0.85 19.35 9.75
C ILE A 32 -1.53 18.03 9.38
N LEU A 33 -1.47 17.63 8.11
CA LEU A 33 -2.03 16.37 7.64
C LEU A 33 -1.33 15.18 8.31
N VAL A 34 0.00 15.19 8.35
CA VAL A 34 0.80 14.13 8.99
C VAL A 34 0.40 14.00 10.46
N PHE A 35 0.34 15.11 11.20
CA PHE A 35 -0.05 15.09 12.61
C PHE A 35 -1.49 14.59 12.79
N GLY A 36 -2.43 15.05 11.94
CA GLY A 36 -3.81 14.60 11.96
C GLY A 36 -3.96 13.11 11.68
N VAL A 37 -3.25 12.59 10.67
CA VAL A 37 -3.21 11.16 10.35
C VAL A 37 -2.58 10.38 11.49
N LEU A 38 -1.50 10.87 12.10
CA LEU A 38 -0.81 10.21 13.21
C LEU A 38 -1.71 10.11 14.45
N ILE A 39 -2.44 11.18 14.80
CA ILE A 39 -3.46 11.16 15.86
C ILE A 39 -4.61 10.24 15.50
N ALA A 40 -5.08 10.27 14.26
CA ALA A 40 -6.18 9.42 13.80
C ALA A 40 -5.79 7.94 13.88
N LEU A 41 -4.59 7.56 13.42
CA LEU A 41 -4.08 6.19 13.52
C LEU A 41 -3.74 5.81 14.96
N TYR A 42 -3.27 6.74 15.80
CA TYR A 42 -3.07 6.46 17.22
C TYR A 42 -4.41 6.13 17.89
N LYS A 43 -5.45 6.93 17.60
CA LYS A 43 -6.78 6.74 18.17
C LYS A 43 -7.49 5.51 17.59
N PHE A 44 -7.28 5.25 16.31
CA PHE A 44 -7.86 4.15 15.56
C PHE A 44 -6.72 3.36 14.92
N PRO A 45 -6.02 2.52 15.70
CA PRO A 45 -4.91 1.74 15.18
C PRO A 45 -5.40 0.89 14.01
N PRO A 46 -4.70 0.92 12.86
CA PRO A 46 -5.12 0.23 11.63
C PRO A 46 -4.95 -1.30 11.75
N ASN A 47 -4.62 -1.81 12.93
CA ASN A 47 -4.46 -3.23 13.22
C ASN A 47 -5.77 -4.04 13.07
N THR A 48 -6.93 -3.38 13.04
CA THR A 48 -8.22 -4.01 12.69
C THR A 48 -8.44 -4.12 11.18
N TRP A 49 -7.65 -3.42 10.36
CA TRP A 49 -7.71 -3.57 8.92
C TRP A 49 -6.96 -4.84 8.59
N LYS A 50 -7.70 -5.94 8.49
CA LYS A 50 -7.21 -7.16 7.84
C LYS A 50 -6.86 -6.75 6.42
N LEU A 51 -5.62 -6.34 6.17
CA LEU A 51 -5.15 -6.12 4.81
C LEU A 51 -5.49 -7.42 4.07
N PRO A 52 -6.28 -7.36 2.98
CA PRO A 52 -6.43 -8.53 2.16
C PRO A 52 -5.01 -8.94 1.74
N ASN A 53 -4.62 -10.16 2.08
CA ASN A 53 -3.40 -10.76 1.57
C ASN A 53 -3.53 -10.75 0.04
N PHE A 54 -3.04 -9.69 -0.61
CA PHE A 54 -2.73 -9.70 -2.02
C PHE A 54 -1.48 -10.57 -2.17
N SER A 55 -1.68 -11.87 -1.94
CA SER A 55 -0.91 -12.92 -2.59
C SER A 55 -1.07 -12.64 -4.07
N ALA A 56 -0.14 -11.87 -4.64
CA ALA A 56 0.06 -11.79 -6.07
C ALA A 56 0.17 -13.23 -6.54
N LYS A 57 -0.93 -13.75 -7.09
CA LYS A 57 -1.01 -15.11 -7.61
C LYS A 57 -0.11 -15.12 -8.83
N SER A 58 1.19 -15.33 -8.61
CA SER A 58 2.16 -15.51 -9.66
C SER A 58 1.64 -16.65 -10.51
N LYS A 59 1.26 -16.32 -11.74
CA LYS A 59 0.62 -17.23 -12.69
C LYS A 59 1.66 -18.17 -13.26
N SER A 60 2.29 -19.00 -12.41
CA SER A 60 3.08 -20.14 -12.86
C SER A 60 2.14 -21.32 -12.98
N LYS A 61 1.55 -21.51 -14.16
CA LYS A 61 0.99 -22.81 -14.56
C LYS A 61 2.18 -23.76 -14.82
N GLY A 62 2.89 -24.18 -13.78
CA GLY A 62 3.71 -25.38 -13.84
C GLY A 62 2.79 -26.60 -13.98
N PRO A 63 3.16 -27.64 -14.74
CA PRO A 63 2.33 -28.82 -14.88
C PRO A 63 2.11 -29.42 -13.48
N ARG A 64 0.84 -29.40 -13.03
CA ARG A 64 0.39 -30.06 -11.81
C ARG A 64 0.80 -31.53 -11.92
N ARG A 65 1.83 -31.94 -11.17
CA ARG A 65 2.19 -33.35 -11.04
C ARG A 65 0.99 -34.06 -10.41
N LYS A 66 0.27 -34.83 -11.22
CA LYS A 66 -0.81 -35.71 -10.75
C LYS A 66 -0.13 -36.82 -9.95
N ASN A 67 -0.64 -37.13 -8.75
CA ASN A 67 -0.21 -38.31 -7.98
C ASN A 67 -0.62 -39.57 -8.77
N ALA A 68 0.24 -40.01 -9.67
CA ALA A 68 0.07 -41.26 -10.39
C ALA A 68 0.67 -42.39 -9.54
N LYS A 69 -0.10 -43.46 -9.35
CA LYS A 69 0.40 -44.70 -8.75
C LYS A 69 1.45 -45.29 -9.69
N PHE A 70 2.52 -45.84 -9.12
CA PHE A 70 3.51 -46.60 -9.88
C PHE A 70 2.83 -47.70 -10.68
N ARG A 71 3.07 -47.72 -11.99
CA ARG A 71 2.67 -48.78 -12.90
C ARG A 71 3.95 -49.25 -13.57
N VAL A 72 4.16 -50.56 -13.61
CA VAL A 72 5.28 -51.15 -14.32
C VAL A 72 5.06 -50.86 -15.81
N ILE A 73 5.94 -50.04 -16.40
CA ILE A 73 5.95 -49.83 -17.84
C ILE A 73 6.65 -51.04 -18.43
N GLU A 74 5.89 -51.97 -18.98
CA GLU A 74 6.44 -53.09 -19.74
C GLU A 74 6.98 -52.55 -21.07
N GLY A 75 8.28 -52.78 -21.32
CA GLY A 75 8.88 -52.66 -22.65
C GLY A 75 9.27 -51.24 -23.08
N SER A 76 10.47 -50.80 -22.70
CA SER A 76 11.26 -49.84 -23.51
C SER A 76 12.65 -50.39 -23.83
N LYS A 77 12.84 -51.71 -23.69
CA LYS A 77 14.06 -52.36 -24.15
C LYS A 77 13.93 -52.49 -25.67
N PRO A 78 14.78 -51.84 -26.48
CA PRO A 78 14.85 -52.18 -27.89
C PRO A 78 15.20 -53.67 -27.98
N ASP A 79 14.52 -54.41 -28.85
CA ASP A 79 14.79 -55.83 -29.06
C ASP A 79 16.29 -56.01 -29.34
N ASP A 80 16.94 -56.84 -28.53
CA ASP A 80 18.38 -57.14 -28.56
C ASP A 80 18.79 -57.91 -29.85
N ASP A 81 17.90 -58.01 -30.84
CA ASP A 81 18.08 -58.75 -32.10
C ASP A 81 18.84 -57.96 -33.19
N VAL A 82 19.23 -56.70 -32.93
CA VAL A 82 20.09 -55.95 -33.87
C VAL A 82 21.53 -56.02 -33.36
N PRO A 83 22.40 -56.87 -33.95
CA PRO A 83 23.78 -56.99 -33.49
C PRO A 83 24.48 -55.65 -33.66
N LYS A 84 24.95 -55.10 -32.53
CA LYS A 84 25.64 -53.81 -32.51
C LYS A 84 27.13 -54.02 -32.75
N TYR A 85 27.54 -54.29 -33.98
CA TYR A 85 28.96 -54.30 -34.33
C TYR A 85 29.28 -53.76 -35.72
N HIS A 86 30.39 -52.99 -35.71
CA HIS A 86 31.30 -52.52 -36.76
C HIS A 86 30.81 -51.49 -37.78
#